data_AF-A0A7Z9GXP2-F1
#
_entry.id   AF-A0A7Z9GXP2-F1
#
_cell.length_a   1.000
_cell.length_b   1.000
_cell.length_c   1.000
_cell.angle_alpha   90.00
_cell.angle_beta   90.00
_cell.angle_gamma   90.00
#
_symmetry.space_group_name_H-M   'P 1'
#
loop_
_entity.id
_entity.type
_entity.pdbx_description
1 polymer ?
#
loop_
_entity_poly.entity_id
_entity_poly.type
_entity_poly.pdbx_seq_one_letter_code
_entity_poly.pdbx_strand_id
1 'polypeptide(L)'
;MKDSWNRIALLSLILVLGIAWLPAIAHDQTRKSFFKSQQRRLARAQQLQAAAAEATCQVKIQLVDADSGRSLAGLLRGTDLSRNEALHLPELIQREQDWYAIAAGGQVKLPRKRLKLEVLHGITTRKVEQVLDLRGLDKRTLKIALQRFYDPAARKLVSGNTHLHLMRLTHAEAHRYLSTVPEADNLDLVFLSHLRRLPDERDYISNQFTDADLQRLSRQRVLFGNGEEHRHNFGRGGEGYGHVMLLDLVKLIRPVSIGPGIMRSGTDGLPLQRGIQTAHKDGATVIWCHNTFGFEDIPNWLGGLLDAQNIFDGGSHGSYEDSFYRYLNLGLRVPFSTG
;
A
#
# COMPACT_ATOMS: atom_id res chain seq x y z
N MET A 1 -56.05 9.47 26.41
CA MET A 1 -55.07 10.02 25.44
C MET A 1 -53.98 10.86 26.13
N LYS A 2 -53.39 10.39 27.24
CA LYS A 2 -52.20 11.02 27.87
C LYS A 2 -51.06 10.03 28.14
N ASP A 3 -51.32 8.72 28.10
CA ASP A 3 -50.28 7.69 28.35
C ASP A 3 -49.53 7.18 27.12
N SER A 4 -49.92 7.58 25.90
CA SER A 4 -49.24 7.17 24.67
C SER A 4 -48.01 8.02 24.33
N TRP A 5 -47.86 9.21 24.94
CA TRP A 5 -46.77 10.13 24.64
C TRP A 5 -45.48 9.84 25.42
N ASN A 6 -45.57 9.25 26.61
CA ASN A 6 -44.39 8.95 27.44
C ASN A 6 -43.63 7.69 26.99
N ARG A 7 -44.26 6.78 26.23
CA ARG A 7 -43.58 5.58 25.70
C ARG A 7 -42.77 5.85 24.43
N ILE A 8 -43.17 6.85 23.63
CA ILE A 8 -42.44 7.24 22.41
C ILE A 8 -41.19 8.06 22.76
N ALA A 9 -41.25 8.90 23.79
CA ALA A 9 -40.10 9.67 24.27
C ALA A 9 -38.98 8.78 24.86
N LEU A 10 -39.33 7.69 25.56
CA LEU A 10 -38.33 6.80 26.17
C LEU A 10 -37.64 5.87 25.15
N LEU A 11 -38.35 5.43 24.11
CA LEU A 11 -37.77 4.65 23.00
C LEU A 11 -36.86 5.49 22.09
N SER A 12 -37.12 6.80 21.99
CA SER A 12 -36.30 7.73 21.21
C SER A 12 -34.96 8.05 21.89
N LEU A 13 -34.92 8.02 23.23
CA LEU A 13 -33.69 8.29 23.99
C LEU A 13 -32.71 7.10 23.97
N ILE A 14 -33.21 5.86 23.91
CA ILE A 14 -32.38 4.65 23.81
C ILE A 14 -31.81 4.48 22.38
N LEU A 15 -32.54 4.93 21.35
CA LEU A 15 -32.04 4.89 19.96
C LEU A 15 -30.97 5.97 19.69
N VAL A 16 -31.05 7.13 20.34
CA VAL A 16 -30.07 8.22 20.18
C VAL A 16 -28.77 7.96 20.97
N LEU A 17 -28.83 7.23 22.08
CA LEU A 17 -27.63 6.84 22.85
C LEU A 17 -26.93 5.58 22.29
N GLY A 18 -27.65 4.70 21.58
CA GLY A 18 -27.07 3.51 20.95
C GLY A 18 -26.28 3.78 19.66
N ILE A 19 -26.58 4.87 18.95
CA ILE A 19 -25.93 5.22 17.67
C ILE A 19 -24.66 6.09 17.87
N ALA A 20 -24.49 6.68 19.05
CA ALA A 20 -23.33 7.51 19.37
C ALA A 20 -22.03 6.72 19.70
N TRP A 21 -22.10 5.38 19.83
CA TRP A 21 -20.96 4.56 20.25
C TRP A 21 -20.22 3.82 19.12
N LEU A 22 -20.73 3.84 17.88
CA LEU A 22 -20.08 3.20 16.74
C LEU A 22 -19.00 4.05 16.03
N PRO A 23 -19.06 5.40 15.95
CA PRO A 23 -17.97 6.17 15.31
C PRO A 23 -16.72 6.30 16.19
N ALA A 24 -16.80 6.02 17.49
CA ALA A 24 -15.66 6.07 18.41
C ALA A 24 -14.66 4.92 18.15
N ILE A 25 -15.12 3.76 17.66
CA ILE A 25 -14.29 2.55 17.50
C ILE A 25 -13.41 2.65 16.24
N ALA A 26 -13.93 3.21 15.15
CA ALA A 26 -13.18 3.42 13.91
C ALA A 26 -12.10 4.51 14.04
N HIS A 27 -12.37 5.57 14.82
CA HIS A 27 -11.37 6.59 15.14
C HIS A 27 -10.28 6.05 16.07
N ASP A 28 -10.58 5.10 16.95
CA ASP A 28 -9.61 4.59 17.91
C ASP A 28 -8.52 3.75 17.24
N GLN A 29 -8.82 2.98 16.19
CA GLN A 29 -7.81 2.23 15.44
C GLN A 29 -6.87 3.12 14.62
N THR A 30 -7.41 4.11 13.91
CA THR A 30 -6.61 5.09 13.15
C THR A 30 -5.79 5.98 14.08
N ARG A 31 -6.36 6.39 15.21
CA ARG A 31 -5.67 7.12 16.28
C ARG A 31 -4.56 6.27 16.90
N LYS A 32 -4.82 5.00 17.21
CA LYS A 32 -3.81 4.05 17.71
C LYS A 32 -2.69 3.82 16.69
N SER A 33 -3.01 3.67 15.40
CA SER A 33 -2.02 3.55 14.32
C SER A 33 -1.19 4.83 14.19
N PHE A 34 -1.84 6.00 14.24
CA PHE A 34 -1.16 7.30 14.22
C PHE A 34 -0.23 7.47 15.42
N PHE A 35 -0.69 7.23 16.65
CA PHE A 35 0.16 7.31 17.85
C PHE A 35 1.26 6.26 17.85
N LYS A 36 1.00 5.04 17.37
CA LYS A 36 2.03 4.00 17.20
C LYS A 36 3.07 4.43 16.17
N SER A 37 2.67 5.08 15.08
CA SER A 37 3.59 5.63 14.09
C SER A 37 4.38 6.83 14.64
N GLN A 38 3.76 7.69 15.45
CA GLN A 38 4.42 8.83 16.09
C GLN A 38 5.41 8.40 17.17
N GLN A 39 5.04 7.41 18.01
CA GLN A 39 5.93 6.77 18.98
C GLN A 39 7.09 6.07 18.26
N ARG A 40 6.84 5.38 17.15
CA ARG A 40 7.90 4.83 16.30
C ARG A 40 8.81 5.92 15.74
N ARG A 41 8.28 7.08 15.33
CA ARG A 41 9.10 8.22 14.86
C ARG A 41 9.95 8.84 15.97
N LEU A 42 9.44 8.94 17.20
CA LEU A 42 10.20 9.43 18.36
C LEU A 42 11.28 8.43 18.79
N ALA A 43 10.93 7.14 18.89
CA ALA A 43 11.90 6.07 19.12
C ALA A 43 12.96 6.03 18.01
N ARG A 44 12.56 6.27 16.76
CA ARG A 44 13.46 6.38 15.61
C ARG A 44 14.42 7.56 15.72
N ALA A 45 13.97 8.73 16.19
CA ALA A 45 14.85 9.87 16.42
C ALA A 45 15.91 9.58 17.49
N GLN A 46 15.51 8.88 18.57
CA GLN A 46 16.42 8.44 19.64
C GLN A 46 17.39 7.33 19.18
N GLN A 47 16.91 6.38 18.37
CA GLN A 47 17.76 5.33 17.78
C GLN A 47 18.74 5.87 16.75
N LEU A 48 18.36 6.88 15.94
CA LEU A 48 19.27 7.56 15.01
C LEU A 48 20.42 8.26 15.74
N GLN A 49 20.16 8.83 16.92
CA GLN A 49 21.20 9.38 17.79
C GLN A 49 22.12 8.29 18.39
N ALA A 50 21.58 7.12 18.73
CA ALA A 50 22.37 6.01 19.28
C ALA A 50 23.21 5.28 18.22
N ALA A 51 22.69 5.12 16.99
CA ALA A 51 23.36 4.43 15.89
C ALA A 51 24.60 5.18 15.36
N ALA A 52 24.68 6.50 15.57
CA ALA A 52 25.79 7.33 15.10
C ALA A 52 27.14 7.03 15.80
N ALA A 53 27.15 6.30 16.92
CA ALA A 53 28.36 6.02 17.70
C ALA A 53 28.87 4.56 17.59
N GLU A 54 28.15 3.67 16.89
CA GLU A 54 28.45 2.24 16.90
C GLU A 54 29.32 1.83 15.69
N ALA A 55 30.34 1.01 15.92
CA ALA A 55 31.21 0.52 14.85
C ALA A 55 30.41 -0.36 13.88
N THR A 56 30.49 -0.07 12.57
CA THR A 56 29.72 -0.76 11.51
C THR A 56 30.60 -1.57 10.57
N CYS A 57 30.03 -2.63 10.00
CA CYS A 57 30.58 -3.45 8.94
C CYS A 57 29.78 -3.16 7.65
N GLN A 58 30.48 -2.89 6.55
CA GLN A 58 29.83 -2.75 5.23
C GLN A 58 29.56 -4.14 4.67
N VAL A 59 28.28 -4.51 4.56
CA VAL A 59 27.87 -5.84 4.09
C VAL A 59 27.23 -5.73 2.71
N LYS A 60 27.83 -6.41 1.72
CA LYS A 60 27.22 -6.62 0.40
C LYS A 60 26.31 -7.84 0.45
N ILE A 61 25.03 -7.66 0.13
CA ILE A 61 24.03 -8.73 0.12
C ILE A 61 23.78 -9.17 -1.32
N GLN A 62 24.08 -10.42 -1.62
CA GLN A 62 23.85 -11.06 -2.91
C GLN A 62 22.79 -12.14 -2.75
N LEU A 63 21.53 -11.77 -2.94
CA LEU A 63 20.43 -12.73 -3.02
C LEU A 63 20.44 -13.34 -4.41
N VAL A 64 20.35 -14.67 -4.48
CA VAL A 64 20.26 -15.40 -5.74
C VAL A 64 19.08 -16.36 -5.70
N ASP A 65 18.38 -16.49 -6.81
CA ASP A 65 17.41 -17.55 -7.01
C ASP A 65 18.15 -18.90 -7.01
N ALA A 66 17.73 -19.84 -6.15
CA ALA A 66 18.46 -21.09 -5.95
C ALA A 66 18.49 -21.97 -7.22
N ASP A 67 17.44 -21.90 -8.04
CA ASP A 67 17.26 -22.76 -9.21
C ASP A 67 17.97 -22.18 -10.45
N SER A 68 17.83 -20.87 -10.69
CA SER A 68 18.37 -20.19 -11.88
C SER A 68 19.70 -19.48 -11.65
N GLY A 69 20.11 -19.24 -10.40
CA GLY A 69 21.28 -18.44 -10.05
C GLY A 69 21.13 -16.94 -10.32
N ARG A 70 19.95 -16.48 -10.79
CA ARG A 70 19.68 -15.07 -11.10
C ARG A 70 19.82 -14.20 -9.85
N SER A 71 20.45 -13.04 -9.99
CA SER A 71 20.54 -12.04 -8.92
C SER A 71 19.17 -11.46 -8.60
N LEU A 72 18.83 -11.36 -7.31
CA LEU A 72 17.52 -10.89 -6.83
C LEU A 72 17.66 -9.64 -5.97
N ALA A 73 16.71 -8.72 -6.10
CA ALA A 73 16.39 -7.76 -5.03
C ALA A 73 15.59 -8.49 -3.95
N GLY A 74 15.47 -7.92 -2.75
CA GLY A 74 14.68 -8.56 -1.71
C GLY A 74 14.37 -7.69 -0.51
N LEU A 75 13.68 -8.31 0.44
CA LEU A 75 13.38 -7.75 1.74
C LEU A 75 14.35 -8.33 2.78
N LEU A 76 14.83 -7.46 3.66
CA LEU A 76 15.80 -7.79 4.68
C LEU A 76 15.33 -7.24 6.03
N ARG A 77 15.44 -8.07 7.07
CA ARG A 77 15.22 -7.68 8.47
C ARG A 77 16.38 -8.18 9.32
N GLY A 78 16.90 -7.32 10.18
CA GLY A 78 17.98 -7.67 11.10
C GLY A 78 17.53 -7.62 12.55
N THR A 79 18.12 -8.45 13.39
CA THR A 79 17.93 -8.44 14.85
C THR A 79 19.30 -8.48 15.55
N ASP A 80 19.54 -7.56 16.48
CA ASP A 80 20.68 -7.65 17.40
C ASP A 80 20.41 -8.76 18.40
N LEU A 81 21.19 -9.85 18.35
CA LEU A 81 20.97 -11.01 19.23
C LEU A 81 21.37 -10.75 20.68
N SER A 82 22.16 -9.72 20.96
CA SER A 82 22.52 -9.36 22.34
C SER A 82 21.37 -8.70 23.09
N ARG A 83 20.52 -7.97 22.37
CA ARG A 83 19.39 -7.21 22.93
C ARG A 83 18.02 -7.77 22.53
N ASN A 84 18.00 -8.67 21.55
CA ASN A 84 16.80 -9.15 20.88
C ASN A 84 15.94 -8.00 20.30
N GLU A 85 16.61 -6.99 19.73
CA GLU A 85 15.98 -5.78 19.17
C GLU A 85 16.14 -5.74 17.64
N ALA A 86 15.13 -5.25 16.94
CA ALA A 86 15.18 -5.06 15.49
C ALA A 86 16.19 -3.96 15.11
N LEU A 87 16.94 -4.18 14.03
CA LEU A 87 17.88 -3.19 13.52
C LEU A 87 17.16 -2.08 12.75
N HIS A 88 17.64 -0.85 12.92
CA HIS A 88 17.25 0.27 12.08
C HIS A 88 18.26 0.45 10.94
N LEU A 89 17.78 0.40 9.69
CA LEU A 89 18.60 0.45 8.48
C LEU A 89 18.22 1.68 7.63
N PRO A 90 18.59 2.90 8.05
CA PRO A 90 18.10 4.16 7.46
C PRO A 90 18.51 4.37 6.00
N GLU A 91 19.57 3.70 5.55
CA GLU A 91 20.02 3.74 4.17
C GLU A 91 19.13 2.92 3.24
N LEU A 92 18.29 2.01 3.75
CA LEU A 92 17.38 1.17 2.97
C LEU A 92 15.95 1.73 2.99
N ILE A 93 15.10 1.21 2.10
CA ILE A 93 13.68 1.63 2.05
C ILE A 93 12.90 0.80 3.07
N GLN A 94 12.47 1.45 4.15
CA GLN A 94 11.69 0.80 5.21
C GLN A 94 10.32 0.32 4.70
N ARG A 95 9.94 -0.88 5.11
CA ARG A 95 8.64 -1.52 4.93
C ARG A 95 8.04 -1.78 6.32
N GLU A 96 6.86 -2.40 6.35
CA GLU A 96 6.24 -2.76 7.62
C GLU A 96 7.04 -3.81 8.40
N GLN A 97 6.78 -3.94 9.70
CA GLN A 97 7.35 -4.97 10.57
C GLN A 97 8.90 -5.06 10.53
N ASP A 98 9.55 -3.90 10.40
CA ASP A 98 11.00 -3.73 10.38
C ASP A 98 11.71 -4.47 9.23
N TRP A 99 10.98 -4.72 8.14
CA TRP A 99 11.55 -5.12 6.86
C TRP A 99 12.07 -3.91 6.10
N TYR A 100 13.10 -4.13 5.28
CA TYR A 100 13.71 -3.11 4.44
C TYR A 100 13.96 -3.68 3.04
N ALA A 101 13.59 -2.93 2.00
CA ALA A 101 13.88 -3.31 0.63
C ALA A 101 15.33 -2.97 0.27
N ILE A 102 16.01 -3.93 -0.34
CA ILE A 102 17.38 -3.82 -0.84
C ILE A 102 17.45 -4.26 -2.30
N ALA A 103 18.13 -3.45 -3.12
CA ALA A 103 18.33 -3.75 -4.53
C ALA A 103 19.25 -4.97 -4.72
N ALA A 104 19.20 -5.58 -5.90
CA ALA A 104 20.04 -6.71 -6.24
C ALA A 104 21.54 -6.38 -6.10
N GLY A 105 22.26 -7.14 -5.27
CA GLY A 105 23.68 -6.88 -4.99
C GLY A 105 23.94 -5.62 -4.14
N GLY A 106 22.90 -5.07 -3.50
CA GLY A 106 22.97 -3.88 -2.67
C GLY A 106 23.87 -4.03 -1.45
N GLN A 107 24.24 -2.90 -0.87
CA GLN A 107 25.08 -2.85 0.33
C GLN A 107 24.36 -2.15 1.48
N VAL A 108 24.65 -2.58 2.70
CA VAL A 108 24.07 -2.09 3.94
C VAL A 108 25.14 -2.04 5.03
N LYS A 109 25.07 -1.05 5.91
CA LYS A 109 25.92 -0.96 7.10
C LYS A 109 25.22 -1.66 8.25
N LEU A 110 25.85 -2.71 8.77
CA LEU A 110 25.35 -3.46 9.92
C LEU A 110 26.29 -3.26 11.12
N PRO A 111 25.78 -3.21 12.37
CA PRO A 111 26.63 -3.14 13.56
C PRO A 111 27.61 -4.33 13.63
N ARG A 112 28.84 -4.09 14.13
CA ARG A 112 29.89 -5.13 14.31
C ARG A 112 29.59 -6.03 15.51
N LYS A 113 28.50 -6.77 15.42
CA LYS A 113 27.95 -7.63 16.46
C LYS A 113 27.55 -8.98 15.90
N ARG A 114 27.07 -9.84 16.78
CA ARG A 114 26.36 -11.06 16.39
C ARG A 114 24.89 -10.73 16.13
N LEU A 115 24.43 -10.95 14.90
CA LEU A 115 23.12 -10.53 14.41
C LEU A 115 22.36 -11.75 13.86
N LYS A 116 21.03 -11.72 13.91
CA LYS A 116 20.19 -12.56 13.07
C LYS A 116 19.72 -11.74 11.87
N LEU A 117 19.89 -12.29 10.68
CA LEU A 117 19.42 -11.71 9.44
C LEU A 117 18.32 -12.60 8.85
N GLU A 118 17.19 -12.01 8.52
CA GLU A 118 16.09 -12.64 7.80
C GLU A 118 15.99 -12.00 6.42
N VAL A 119 15.89 -12.82 5.37
CA VAL A 119 15.78 -12.35 3.99
C VAL A 119 14.74 -13.13 3.20
N LEU A 120 14.05 -12.47 2.28
CA LEU A 120 13.12 -13.07 1.33
C LEU A 120 13.00 -12.22 0.06
N HIS A 121 12.39 -12.77 -0.98
CA HIS A 121 12.10 -12.10 -2.24
C HIS A 121 10.65 -12.41 -2.64
N GLY A 122 9.79 -11.39 -2.63
CA GLY A 122 8.35 -11.54 -2.81
C GLY A 122 7.68 -12.59 -1.92
N ILE A 123 6.48 -13.00 -2.31
CA ILE A 123 5.67 -13.97 -1.57
C ILE A 123 5.86 -15.42 -2.03
N THR A 124 6.79 -15.68 -2.94
CA THR A 124 6.97 -16.98 -3.62
C THR A 124 8.27 -17.68 -3.28
N THR A 125 9.12 -17.05 -2.47
CA THR A 125 10.39 -17.63 -1.98
C THR A 125 10.32 -17.93 -0.49
N ARG A 126 11.04 -18.98 -0.06
CA ARG A 126 11.17 -19.29 1.35
C ARG A 126 12.06 -18.25 2.02
N LYS A 127 11.60 -17.72 3.16
CA LYS A 127 12.41 -16.88 4.03
C LYS A 127 13.63 -17.67 4.50
N VAL A 128 14.81 -17.06 4.41
CA VAL A 128 16.05 -17.59 4.96
C VAL A 128 16.42 -16.79 6.21
N GLU A 129 16.79 -17.51 7.26
CA GLU A 129 17.36 -16.92 8.48
C GLU A 129 18.83 -17.31 8.61
N GLN A 130 19.69 -16.35 8.90
CA GLN A 130 21.12 -16.59 9.09
C GLN A 130 21.63 -15.83 10.32
N VAL A 131 22.38 -16.51 11.17
CA VAL A 131 23.15 -15.86 12.24
C VAL A 131 24.50 -15.43 11.68
N LEU A 132 24.83 -14.16 11.84
CA LEU A 132 26.05 -13.53 11.37
C LEU A 132 26.86 -13.06 12.56
N ASP A 133 28.17 -13.27 12.51
CA ASP A 133 29.12 -12.61 13.40
C ASP A 133 29.93 -11.59 12.59
N LEU A 134 29.72 -10.31 12.89
CA LEU A 134 30.38 -9.18 12.23
C LEU A 134 31.45 -8.52 13.11
N ARG A 135 31.77 -9.10 14.26
CA ARG A 135 32.82 -8.58 15.15
C ARG A 135 34.17 -8.60 14.44
N GLY A 136 34.91 -7.50 14.56
CA GLY A 136 36.23 -7.35 13.94
C GLY A 136 36.24 -7.24 12.41
N LEU A 137 35.08 -7.20 11.74
CA LEU A 137 35.00 -7.11 10.28
C LEU A 137 34.66 -5.68 9.84
N ASP A 138 35.45 -5.13 8.91
CA ASP A 138 35.14 -3.87 8.24
C ASP A 138 34.19 -4.05 7.05
N LYS A 139 34.36 -5.18 6.33
CA LYS A 139 33.61 -5.51 5.12
C LYS A 139 33.25 -7.00 5.10
N ARG A 140 32.10 -7.34 4.54
CA ARG A 140 31.68 -8.73 4.31
C ARG A 140 30.81 -8.83 3.06
N THR A 141 30.93 -9.93 2.33
CA THR A 141 29.96 -10.29 1.27
C THR A 141 29.16 -11.50 1.73
N LEU A 142 27.85 -11.43 1.62
CA LEU A 142 26.92 -12.52 1.91
C LEU A 142 26.21 -12.92 0.64
N LYS A 143 26.44 -14.16 0.19
CA LYS A 143 25.67 -14.78 -0.88
C LYS A 143 24.63 -15.71 -0.25
N ILE A 144 23.35 -15.45 -0.51
CA ILE A 144 22.23 -16.19 0.07
C ILE A 144 21.36 -16.70 -1.08
N ALA A 145 21.22 -18.02 -1.18
CA ALA A 145 20.31 -18.64 -2.14
C ALA A 145 18.89 -18.71 -1.55
N LEU A 146 17.92 -18.22 -2.30
CA LEU A 146 16.50 -18.25 -1.95
C LEU A 146 15.79 -19.33 -2.75
N GLN A 147 15.20 -20.29 -2.04
CA GLN A 147 14.42 -21.36 -2.68
C GLN A 147 13.03 -20.85 -3.06
N ARG A 148 12.69 -20.94 -4.34
CA ARG A 148 11.34 -20.72 -4.82
C ARG A 148 10.46 -21.91 -4.43
N PHE A 149 9.25 -21.65 -3.94
CA PHE A 149 8.25 -22.69 -3.70
C PHE A 149 7.04 -22.57 -4.63
N TYR A 150 6.92 -21.46 -5.35
CA TYR A 150 5.86 -21.22 -6.32
C TYR A 150 6.36 -20.38 -7.51
N ASP A 151 5.98 -20.76 -8.72
CA ASP A 151 6.29 -19.99 -9.93
C ASP A 151 4.98 -19.48 -10.59
N PRO A 152 4.64 -18.19 -10.42
CA PRO A 152 3.47 -17.60 -11.06
C PRO A 152 3.53 -17.65 -12.58
N ALA A 153 4.71 -17.42 -13.17
CA ALA A 153 4.89 -17.35 -14.62
C ALA A 153 4.63 -18.69 -15.30
N ALA A 154 5.00 -19.80 -14.65
CA ALA A 154 4.68 -21.15 -15.11
C ALA A 154 3.16 -21.41 -15.24
N ARG A 155 2.34 -20.61 -14.53
CA ARG A 155 0.86 -20.65 -14.59
C ARG A 155 0.25 -19.47 -15.32
N LYS A 156 1.06 -18.66 -16.03
CA LYS A 156 0.63 -17.41 -16.69
C LYS A 156 -0.04 -16.42 -15.74
N LEU A 157 0.36 -16.44 -14.47
CA LEU A 157 -0.07 -15.48 -13.47
C LEU A 157 0.93 -14.33 -13.40
N VAL A 158 0.40 -13.12 -13.21
CA VAL A 158 1.16 -11.88 -13.12
C VAL A 158 0.95 -11.31 -11.72
N SER A 159 2.03 -11.00 -11.03
CA SER A 159 1.99 -10.31 -9.74
C SER A 159 1.95 -8.80 -9.95
N GLY A 160 1.02 -8.11 -9.30
CA GLY A 160 0.78 -6.70 -9.56
C GLY A 160 0.50 -5.87 -8.31
N ASN A 161 0.82 -4.58 -8.37
CA ASN A 161 0.26 -3.56 -7.49
C ASN A 161 -0.58 -2.60 -8.32
N THR A 162 -1.88 -2.51 -8.02
CA THR A 162 -2.84 -1.69 -8.77
C THR A 162 -3.15 -0.35 -8.12
N HIS A 163 -2.59 -0.03 -6.96
CA HIS A 163 -2.93 1.15 -6.17
C HIS A 163 -1.70 1.73 -5.47
N LEU A 164 -0.81 2.35 -6.25
CA LEU A 164 0.37 3.04 -5.69
C LEU A 164 0.26 4.56 -5.80
N HIS A 165 0.34 5.22 -4.65
CA HIS A 165 0.60 6.66 -4.55
C HIS A 165 1.90 6.92 -3.79
N LEU A 166 2.70 7.83 -4.31
CA LEU A 166 3.92 8.30 -3.64
C LEU A 166 3.73 9.76 -3.24
N MET A 167 4.04 10.07 -1.99
CA MET A 167 3.91 11.42 -1.44
C MET A 167 5.14 11.82 -0.62
N ARG A 168 5.47 13.11 -0.63
CA ARG A 168 6.54 13.72 0.18
C ARG A 168 7.92 13.08 -0.01
N LEU A 169 8.19 12.65 -1.24
CA LEU A 169 9.51 12.21 -1.68
C LEU A 169 10.00 13.18 -2.75
N THR A 170 11.32 13.37 -2.82
CA THR A 170 11.96 13.94 -4.01
C THR A 170 11.80 13.00 -5.20
N HIS A 171 11.98 13.52 -6.41
CA HIS A 171 11.92 12.70 -7.63
C HIS A 171 12.97 11.56 -7.61
N ALA A 172 14.16 11.81 -7.08
CA ALA A 172 15.21 10.81 -6.94
C ALA A 172 14.83 9.68 -5.95
N GLU A 173 14.23 10.04 -4.80
CA GLU A 173 13.74 9.07 -3.84
C GLU A 173 12.57 8.25 -4.38
N ALA A 174 11.64 8.88 -5.11
CA ALA A 174 10.53 8.21 -5.78
C ALA A 174 11.04 7.22 -6.84
N HIS A 175 11.98 7.64 -7.70
CA HIS A 175 12.59 6.75 -8.68
C HIS A 175 13.31 5.57 -8.01
N ARG A 176 14.05 5.83 -6.93
CA ARG A 176 14.70 4.77 -6.14
C ARG A 176 13.68 3.79 -5.54
N TYR A 177 12.55 4.29 -5.04
CA TYR A 177 11.46 3.46 -4.56
C TYR A 177 10.93 2.55 -5.68
N LEU A 178 10.58 3.14 -6.81
CA LEU A 178 9.98 2.45 -7.95
C LEU A 178 10.93 1.40 -8.55
N SER A 179 12.24 1.61 -8.52
CA SER A 179 13.21 0.61 -9.00
C SER A 179 13.58 -0.48 -8.00
N THR A 180 13.32 -0.27 -6.71
CA THR A 180 13.80 -1.20 -5.65
C THR A 180 12.67 -2.01 -5.03
N VAL A 181 11.57 -1.37 -4.66
CA VAL A 181 10.50 -2.01 -3.88
C VAL A 181 9.73 -3.03 -4.72
N PRO A 182 9.23 -2.70 -5.93
CA PRO A 182 8.55 -3.68 -6.76
C PRO A 182 9.41 -4.89 -7.10
N GLU A 183 10.72 -4.67 -7.31
CA GLU A 183 11.67 -5.76 -7.53
C GLU A 183 11.88 -6.64 -6.30
N ALA A 184 12.00 -6.04 -5.12
CA ALA A 184 12.13 -6.77 -3.85
C ALA A 184 10.88 -7.59 -3.52
N ASP A 185 9.71 -7.04 -3.81
CA ASP A 185 8.40 -7.68 -3.61
C ASP A 185 8.06 -8.71 -4.72
N ASN A 186 8.97 -8.90 -5.69
CA ASN A 186 8.80 -9.75 -6.87
C ASN A 186 7.52 -9.44 -7.66
N LEU A 187 7.21 -8.16 -7.86
CA LEU A 187 6.09 -7.72 -8.70
C LEU A 187 6.49 -7.77 -10.18
N ASP A 188 5.53 -8.05 -11.04
CA ASP A 188 5.67 -8.00 -12.50
C ASP A 188 5.09 -6.70 -13.07
N LEU A 189 4.08 -6.13 -12.41
CA LEU A 189 3.35 -4.94 -12.86
C LEU A 189 3.07 -3.97 -11.70
N VAL A 190 3.19 -2.68 -11.93
CA VAL A 190 2.82 -1.63 -10.97
C VAL A 190 2.09 -0.50 -11.67
N PHE A 191 0.94 -0.09 -11.14
CA PHE A 191 0.23 1.11 -11.57
C PHE A 191 0.54 2.29 -10.66
N LEU A 192 1.30 3.26 -11.17
CA LEU A 192 1.56 4.50 -10.46
C LEU A 192 0.43 5.49 -10.73
N SER A 193 -0.28 5.87 -9.67
CA SER A 193 -1.58 6.49 -9.81
C SER A 193 -1.57 8.00 -9.54
N HIS A 194 -2.14 8.74 -10.48
CA HIS A 194 -2.42 10.16 -10.37
C HIS A 194 -3.56 10.40 -9.37
N LEU A 195 -3.43 11.45 -8.58
CA LEU A 195 -4.36 11.72 -7.50
C LEU A 195 -4.56 13.19 -7.17
N ARG A 196 -5.82 13.60 -7.07
CA ARG A 196 -6.19 14.97 -6.69
C ARG A 196 -6.95 15.03 -5.37
N ARG A 197 -6.54 15.96 -4.50
CA ARG A 197 -7.17 16.34 -3.23
C ARG A 197 -6.64 17.69 -2.80
N LEU A 198 -7.51 18.68 -2.62
CA LEU A 198 -7.05 20.01 -2.23
C LEU A 198 -6.99 20.16 -0.71
N PRO A 199 -5.85 20.63 -0.15
CA PRO A 199 -4.66 21.19 -0.81
C PRO A 199 -3.50 20.19 -0.91
N ASP A 200 -3.73 18.93 -0.52
CA ASP A 200 -2.71 17.91 -0.30
C ASP A 200 -2.03 17.44 -1.61
N GLU A 201 -2.66 17.67 -2.78
CA GLU A 201 -2.20 17.23 -4.10
C GLU A 201 -0.77 17.68 -4.45
N ARG A 202 -0.31 18.79 -3.89
CA ARG A 202 1.05 19.31 -4.07
C ARG A 202 2.15 18.39 -3.51
N ASP A 203 1.79 17.53 -2.56
CA ASP A 203 2.74 16.62 -1.92
C ASP A 203 2.84 15.28 -2.67
N TYR A 204 1.99 15.00 -3.67
CA TYR A 204 1.98 13.73 -4.41
C TYR A 204 2.98 13.77 -5.56
N ILE A 205 4.17 13.20 -5.31
CA ILE A 205 5.22 13.08 -6.33
C ILE A 205 4.79 12.15 -7.48
N SER A 206 3.85 11.22 -7.25
CA SER A 206 3.30 10.35 -8.30
C SER A 206 2.64 11.16 -9.42
N ASN A 207 2.08 12.34 -9.13
CA ASN A 207 1.45 13.20 -10.13
C ASN A 207 2.42 13.83 -11.13
N GLN A 208 3.72 13.76 -10.86
CA GLN A 208 4.77 14.35 -11.70
C GLN A 208 5.38 13.34 -12.70
N PHE A 209 5.01 12.07 -12.63
CA PHE A 209 5.46 11.05 -13.57
C PHE A 209 4.59 11.07 -14.83
N THR A 210 5.25 11.10 -15.98
CA THR A 210 4.63 11.01 -17.32
C THR A 210 4.66 9.58 -17.84
N ASP A 211 3.87 9.28 -18.87
CA ASP A 211 3.92 7.97 -19.53
C ASP A 211 5.32 7.62 -20.05
N ALA A 212 6.09 8.62 -20.51
CA ALA A 212 7.48 8.43 -20.91
C ALA A 212 8.39 8.03 -19.74
N ASP A 213 8.13 8.56 -18.54
CA ASP A 213 8.85 8.16 -17.33
C ASP A 213 8.51 6.72 -16.94
N LEU A 214 7.22 6.34 -17.02
CA LEU A 214 6.75 4.99 -16.74
C LEU A 214 7.33 3.99 -17.75
N GLN A 215 7.31 4.30 -19.05
CA GLN A 215 7.96 3.48 -20.08
C GLN A 215 9.46 3.32 -19.84
N ARG A 216 10.15 4.35 -19.34
CA ARG A 216 11.57 4.27 -18.99
C ARG A 216 11.81 3.37 -17.79
N LEU A 217 10.94 3.41 -16.76
CA LEU A 217 10.98 2.50 -15.62
C LEU A 217 10.73 1.04 -16.07
N SER A 218 9.80 0.83 -16.99
CA SER A 218 9.45 -0.47 -17.58
C SER A 218 10.57 -1.13 -18.40
N ARG A 219 11.71 -0.47 -18.61
CA ARG A 219 12.90 -1.08 -19.25
C ARG A 219 13.63 -2.06 -18.32
N GLN A 220 13.25 -2.10 -17.04
CA GLN A 220 13.76 -3.06 -16.06
C GLN A 220 12.89 -4.33 -16.08
N ARG A 221 12.82 -5.10 -14.98
CA ARG A 221 12.01 -6.32 -14.94
C ARG A 221 10.53 -6.01 -14.67
N VAL A 222 10.22 -5.04 -13.82
CA VAL A 222 8.84 -4.63 -13.52
C VAL A 222 8.28 -3.70 -14.60
N LEU A 223 7.07 -3.97 -15.07
CA LEU A 223 6.30 -3.09 -15.94
C LEU A 223 5.57 -2.04 -15.12
N PHE A 224 5.53 -0.80 -15.62
CA PHE A 224 4.79 0.31 -15.03
C PHE A 224 3.71 0.80 -15.97
N GLY A 225 2.48 0.90 -15.44
CA GLY A 225 1.32 1.49 -16.09
C GLY A 225 0.85 2.75 -15.36
N ASN A 226 0.09 3.59 -16.05
CA ASN A 226 -0.54 4.76 -15.45
C ASN A 226 -1.88 4.38 -14.80
N GLY A 227 -2.15 4.96 -13.63
CA GLY A 227 -3.45 4.88 -12.98
C GLY A 227 -3.97 6.25 -12.58
N GLU A 228 -5.25 6.31 -12.21
CA GLU A 228 -5.91 7.45 -11.59
C GLU A 228 -6.79 6.93 -10.46
N GLU A 229 -6.69 7.51 -9.26
CA GLU A 229 -7.70 7.26 -8.22
C GLU A 229 -8.78 8.36 -8.33
N HIS A 230 -9.94 7.99 -8.87
CA HIS A 230 -11.10 8.86 -9.06
C HIS A 230 -12.01 8.83 -7.83
N ARG A 231 -12.28 9.99 -7.25
CA ARG A 231 -12.80 10.05 -5.88
C ARG A 231 -13.92 11.04 -5.64
N HIS A 232 -14.78 10.70 -4.69
CA HIS A 232 -15.78 11.57 -4.10
C HIS A 232 -15.87 11.41 -2.57
N ASN A 233 -15.92 12.52 -1.84
CA ASN A 233 -16.25 12.55 -0.41
C ASN A 233 -17.32 13.63 -0.14
N PHE A 234 -18.28 13.38 0.75
CA PHE A 234 -19.21 14.43 1.22
C PHE A 234 -18.49 15.43 2.14
N GLY A 235 -17.59 14.93 2.98
CA GLY A 235 -16.81 15.73 3.93
C GLY A 235 -15.31 15.45 3.84
N ARG A 236 -14.50 16.35 4.41
CA ARG A 236 -13.03 16.19 4.39
C ARG A 236 -12.62 14.89 5.07
N GLY A 237 -12.07 13.95 4.30
CA GLY A 237 -11.62 12.65 4.81
C GLY A 237 -12.75 11.70 5.22
N GLY A 238 -14.02 12.06 4.97
CA GLY A 238 -15.17 11.17 5.17
C GLY A 238 -15.50 10.36 3.91
N GLU A 239 -16.47 9.47 4.02
CA GLU A 239 -17.03 8.76 2.87
C GLU A 239 -17.87 9.69 1.98
N GLY A 240 -18.06 9.28 0.73
CA GLY A 240 -18.93 9.93 -0.24
C GLY A 240 -19.46 8.85 -1.16
N TYR A 241 -19.58 9.14 -2.45
CA TYR A 241 -19.89 8.08 -3.40
C TYR A 241 -18.84 6.97 -3.39
N GLY A 242 -17.59 7.23 -2.99
CA GLY A 242 -16.52 6.23 -2.90
C GLY A 242 -15.31 6.61 -3.75
N HIS A 243 -14.39 5.66 -3.91
CA HIS A 243 -13.15 5.81 -4.67
C HIS A 243 -12.98 4.63 -5.62
N VAL A 244 -12.46 4.88 -6.82
CA VAL A 244 -12.13 3.84 -7.81
C VAL A 244 -10.75 4.09 -8.41
N MET A 245 -9.98 3.02 -8.62
CA MET A 245 -8.82 3.05 -9.50
C MET A 245 -9.28 2.90 -10.94
N LEU A 246 -8.77 3.77 -11.80
CA LEU A 246 -8.90 3.70 -13.25
C LEU A 246 -7.50 3.45 -13.81
N LEU A 247 -7.29 2.29 -14.43
CA LEU A 247 -5.97 1.80 -14.83
C LEU A 247 -5.81 1.78 -16.35
N ASP A 248 -4.59 2.03 -16.83
CA ASP A 248 -4.22 2.04 -18.25
C ASP A 248 -5.05 3.03 -19.08
N LEU A 249 -5.26 4.22 -18.51
CA LEU A 249 -6.04 5.28 -19.14
C LEU A 249 -5.33 5.85 -20.37
N VAL A 250 -6.06 6.06 -21.46
CA VAL A 250 -5.59 6.84 -22.62
C VAL A 250 -5.27 8.29 -22.23
N LYS A 251 -6.04 8.84 -21.30
CA LYS A 251 -5.86 10.16 -20.70
C LYS A 251 -6.57 10.24 -19.35
N LEU A 252 -6.14 11.15 -18.48
CA LEU A 252 -6.82 11.40 -17.21
C LEU A 252 -8.30 11.72 -17.42
N ILE A 253 -9.15 11.14 -16.58
CA ILE A 253 -10.58 11.41 -16.57
C ILE A 253 -10.80 12.70 -15.78
N ARG A 254 -11.44 13.69 -16.40
CA ARG A 254 -11.62 15.02 -15.81
C ARG A 254 -13.08 15.29 -15.44
N PRO A 255 -13.34 15.85 -14.25
CA PRO A 255 -12.37 16.12 -13.17
C PRO A 255 -11.86 14.83 -12.48
N VAL A 256 -10.58 14.79 -12.07
CA VAL A 256 -9.96 13.59 -11.46
C VAL A 256 -10.62 13.23 -10.12
N SER A 257 -10.98 14.24 -9.33
CA SER A 257 -11.80 14.03 -8.13
C SER A 257 -12.96 15.01 -8.17
N ILE A 258 -14.07 14.62 -7.55
CA ILE A 258 -15.33 15.35 -7.55
C ILE A 258 -15.78 15.68 -6.13
N GLY A 259 -16.67 16.65 -6.02
CA GLY A 259 -17.29 17.06 -4.76
C GLY A 259 -16.45 18.03 -3.91
N PRO A 260 -17.12 18.90 -3.14
CA PRO A 260 -16.47 19.85 -2.24
C PRO A 260 -15.65 19.19 -1.13
N GLY A 261 -15.99 17.96 -0.71
CA GLY A 261 -15.25 17.24 0.33
C GLY A 261 -13.79 16.91 -0.03
N ILE A 262 -13.47 16.79 -1.33
CA ILE A 262 -12.11 16.56 -1.83
C ILE A 262 -11.52 17.81 -2.48
N MET A 263 -12.31 18.48 -3.32
CA MET A 263 -11.83 19.57 -4.18
C MET A 263 -12.09 20.97 -3.62
N ARG A 264 -12.70 21.08 -2.42
CA ARG A 264 -13.07 22.36 -1.79
C ARG A 264 -13.94 23.28 -2.67
N SER A 265 -14.52 22.73 -3.72
CA SER A 265 -15.30 23.41 -4.76
C SER A 265 -16.11 22.35 -5.52
N GLY A 266 -17.03 22.79 -6.38
CA GLY A 266 -17.95 21.90 -7.10
C GLY A 266 -19.17 21.51 -6.27
N THR A 267 -19.85 20.43 -6.68
CA THR A 267 -21.07 19.94 -6.04
C THR A 267 -21.00 18.43 -5.88
N ASP A 268 -21.80 17.88 -4.96
CA ASP A 268 -22.03 16.43 -4.83
C ASP A 268 -23.01 15.90 -5.91
N GLY A 269 -23.41 16.70 -6.91
CA GLY A 269 -24.41 16.29 -7.90
C GLY A 269 -23.89 15.36 -9.01
N LEU A 270 -22.60 15.01 -8.99
CA LEU A 270 -21.97 14.15 -10.00
C LEU A 270 -21.64 12.78 -9.38
N PRO A 271 -22.10 11.66 -9.94
CA PRO A 271 -21.74 10.33 -9.48
C PRO A 271 -20.36 9.91 -9.98
N LEU A 272 -19.72 8.95 -9.28
CA LEU A 272 -18.47 8.33 -9.78
C LEU A 272 -18.71 7.55 -11.06
N GLN A 273 -19.91 6.98 -11.21
CA GLN A 273 -20.32 6.20 -12.36
C GLN A 273 -20.01 6.89 -13.71
N ARG A 274 -20.09 8.23 -13.77
CA ARG A 274 -19.71 8.99 -14.96
C ARG A 274 -18.24 8.77 -15.34
N GLY A 275 -17.34 8.84 -14.38
CA GLY A 275 -15.91 8.61 -14.57
C GLY A 275 -15.62 7.17 -14.97
N ILE A 276 -16.26 6.22 -14.27
CA ILE A 276 -16.19 4.77 -14.53
C ILE A 276 -16.59 4.44 -15.98
N GLN A 277 -17.76 4.92 -16.43
CA GLN A 277 -18.22 4.69 -17.80
C GLN A 277 -17.32 5.34 -18.86
N THR A 278 -16.69 6.47 -18.52
CA THR A 278 -15.74 7.12 -19.44
C THR A 278 -14.48 6.28 -19.57
N ALA A 279 -13.93 5.77 -18.46
CA ALA A 279 -12.79 4.87 -18.45
C ALA A 279 -13.06 3.59 -19.27
N HIS A 280 -14.23 2.97 -19.07
CA HIS A 280 -14.64 1.79 -19.85
C HIS A 280 -14.72 2.03 -21.36
N LYS A 281 -15.20 3.19 -21.79
CA LYS A 281 -15.23 3.54 -23.23
C LYS A 281 -13.83 3.61 -23.84
N ASP A 282 -12.83 3.92 -23.03
CA ASP A 282 -11.42 3.97 -23.43
C ASP A 282 -10.70 2.62 -23.21
N GLY A 283 -11.40 1.57 -22.76
CA GLY A 283 -10.85 0.23 -22.53
C GLY A 283 -10.08 0.06 -21.21
N ALA A 284 -10.16 1.04 -20.31
CA ALA A 284 -9.47 1.01 -19.03
C ALA A 284 -10.10 0.01 -18.05
N THR A 285 -9.29 -0.48 -17.10
CA THR A 285 -9.75 -1.34 -16.01
C THR A 285 -10.21 -0.48 -14.82
N VAL A 286 -11.34 -0.83 -14.22
CA VAL A 286 -11.94 -0.12 -13.08
C VAL A 286 -11.96 -1.02 -11.85
N ILE A 287 -11.27 -0.59 -10.79
CA ILE A 287 -11.20 -1.31 -9.52
C ILE A 287 -11.83 -0.46 -8.42
N TRP A 288 -12.74 -1.03 -7.65
CA TRP A 288 -13.28 -0.34 -6.48
C TRP A 288 -12.26 -0.29 -5.33
N CYS A 289 -12.05 0.89 -4.73
CA CYS A 289 -11.06 1.07 -3.65
C CYS A 289 -11.66 0.89 -2.25
N HIS A 290 -10.79 0.57 -1.29
CA HIS A 290 -11.05 0.68 0.14
C HIS A 290 -12.29 -0.09 0.66
N ASN A 291 -12.51 -1.30 0.14
CA ASN A 291 -13.50 -2.22 0.68
C ASN A 291 -14.93 -1.61 0.65
N THR A 292 -15.57 -1.39 1.81
CA THR A 292 -16.94 -0.85 1.93
C THR A 292 -17.00 0.68 1.90
N PHE A 293 -15.93 1.37 1.50
CA PHE A 293 -15.84 2.82 1.60
C PHE A 293 -16.51 3.52 0.40
N GLY A 294 -17.78 3.84 0.56
CA GLY A 294 -18.57 4.62 -0.40
C GLY A 294 -19.97 4.06 -0.64
N PHE A 295 -20.84 4.88 -1.23
CA PHE A 295 -22.23 4.53 -1.49
C PHE A 295 -22.51 3.95 -2.88
N GLU A 296 -21.54 4.00 -3.80
CA GLU A 296 -21.72 3.55 -5.18
C GLU A 296 -21.14 2.15 -5.48
N ASP A 297 -20.65 1.40 -4.49
CA ASP A 297 -20.07 0.07 -4.71
C ASP A 297 -21.08 -0.94 -5.28
N ILE A 298 -22.20 -1.14 -4.58
CA ILE A 298 -23.28 -2.06 -4.95
C ILE A 298 -23.88 -1.71 -6.32
N PRO A 299 -24.33 -0.48 -6.61
CA PRO A 299 -24.93 -0.18 -7.91
C PRO A 299 -23.93 -0.36 -9.07
N ASN A 300 -22.63 -0.10 -8.86
CA ASN A 300 -21.63 -0.33 -9.92
C ASN A 300 -21.32 -1.82 -10.10
N TRP A 301 -21.28 -2.63 -9.03
CA TRP A 301 -21.18 -4.09 -9.14
C TRP A 301 -22.38 -4.71 -9.86
N LEU A 302 -23.60 -4.33 -9.49
CA LEU A 302 -24.82 -4.81 -10.14
C LEU A 302 -24.93 -4.34 -11.60
N GLY A 303 -24.39 -3.15 -11.89
CA GLY A 303 -24.30 -2.61 -13.24
C GLY A 303 -23.21 -3.25 -14.11
N GLY A 304 -22.38 -4.15 -13.56
CA GLY A 304 -21.27 -4.76 -14.29
C GLY A 304 -20.18 -3.76 -14.68
N LEU A 305 -19.99 -2.71 -13.89
CA LEU A 305 -19.08 -1.59 -14.18
C LEU A 305 -17.73 -1.69 -13.46
N LEU A 306 -17.52 -2.72 -12.66
CA LEU A 306 -16.30 -2.95 -11.89
C LEU A 306 -15.65 -4.24 -12.34
N ASP A 307 -14.32 -4.21 -12.53
CA ASP A 307 -13.52 -5.36 -12.94
C ASP A 307 -12.93 -6.10 -11.75
N ALA A 308 -12.68 -5.39 -10.64
CA ALA A 308 -12.17 -5.97 -9.41
C ALA A 308 -12.55 -5.14 -8.17
N GLN A 309 -12.42 -5.78 -7.01
CA GLN A 309 -12.56 -5.17 -5.69
C GLN A 309 -11.18 -5.13 -5.02
N ASN A 310 -10.68 -3.94 -4.67
CA ASN A 310 -9.56 -3.84 -3.75
C ASN A 310 -10.00 -4.24 -2.34
N ILE A 311 -9.18 -5.08 -1.72
CA ILE A 311 -9.29 -5.42 -0.31
C ILE A 311 -7.93 -5.19 0.34
N PHE A 312 -7.94 -4.46 1.46
CA PHE A 312 -6.73 -4.09 2.22
C PHE A 312 -5.71 -3.21 1.48
N ASP A 313 -6.18 -2.26 0.67
CA ASP A 313 -5.38 -1.29 -0.09
C ASP A 313 -5.02 -0.02 0.71
N GLY A 314 -4.63 -0.21 1.98
CA GLY A 314 -4.22 0.89 2.88
C GLY A 314 -5.33 1.55 3.70
N GLY A 315 -6.60 1.19 3.46
CA GLY A 315 -7.71 1.49 4.36
C GLY A 315 -7.85 0.45 5.47
N SER A 316 -8.19 0.88 6.70
CA SER A 316 -8.53 -0.03 7.82
C SER A 316 -10.01 -0.40 7.87
N HIS A 317 -10.74 -0.17 6.77
CA HIS A 317 -12.19 -0.34 6.72
C HIS A 317 -12.57 -1.69 6.13
N GLY A 318 -13.45 -2.39 6.84
CA GLY A 318 -14.06 -3.64 6.43
C GLY A 318 -13.13 -4.85 6.48
N SER A 319 -13.75 -6.01 6.62
CA SER A 319 -13.17 -7.35 6.48
C SER A 319 -13.60 -7.98 5.15
N TYR A 320 -13.20 -9.23 4.90
CA TYR A 320 -13.78 -10.02 3.81
C TYR A 320 -15.29 -10.25 3.99
N GLU A 321 -15.77 -10.32 5.23
CA GLU A 321 -17.20 -10.51 5.52
C GLU A 321 -18.01 -9.27 5.15
N ASP A 322 -17.43 -8.08 5.34
CA ASP A 322 -18.15 -6.81 5.17
C ASP A 322 -18.39 -6.43 3.70
N SER A 323 -17.60 -6.95 2.76
CA SER A 323 -17.77 -6.75 1.31
C SER A 323 -17.80 -8.05 0.52
N PHE A 324 -16.67 -8.75 0.45
CA PHE A 324 -16.46 -9.80 -0.54
C PHE A 324 -17.47 -10.93 -0.43
N TYR A 325 -17.66 -11.47 0.78
CA TYR A 325 -18.61 -12.56 0.97
C TYR A 325 -20.05 -12.11 0.70
N ARG A 326 -20.40 -10.84 0.92
CA ARG A 326 -21.73 -10.32 0.55
C ARG A 326 -21.94 -10.38 -0.96
N TYR A 327 -20.95 -9.97 -1.74
CA TYR A 327 -21.04 -10.05 -3.19
C TYR A 327 -21.08 -11.49 -3.70
N LEU A 328 -20.26 -12.38 -3.14
CA LEU A 328 -20.32 -13.80 -3.47
C LEU A 328 -21.67 -14.44 -3.10
N ASN A 329 -22.25 -14.09 -1.95
CA ASN A 329 -23.56 -14.60 -1.53
C ASN A 329 -24.69 -14.16 -2.46
N LEU A 330 -24.52 -13.03 -3.16
CA LEU A 330 -25.43 -12.58 -4.22
C LEU A 330 -25.15 -13.24 -5.58
N GLY A 331 -24.17 -14.15 -5.66
CA GLY A 331 -23.78 -14.85 -6.89
C GLY A 331 -22.87 -14.03 -7.81
N LEU A 332 -22.33 -12.91 -7.34
CA LEU A 332 -21.43 -12.07 -8.15
C LEU A 332 -20.04 -12.70 -8.25
N ARG A 333 -19.41 -12.52 -9.41
CA ARG A 333 -18.00 -12.85 -9.63
C ARG A 333 -17.18 -11.60 -9.37
N VAL A 334 -16.47 -11.59 -8.25
CA VAL A 334 -15.70 -10.43 -7.81
C VAL A 334 -14.21 -10.78 -7.79
N PRO A 335 -13.45 -10.45 -8.85
CA PRO A 335 -12.00 -10.56 -8.80
C PRO A 335 -11.42 -9.69 -7.68
N PHE A 336 -10.37 -10.19 -7.05
CA PHE A 336 -9.67 -9.47 -6.02
C PHE A 336 -8.48 -8.71 -6.56
N SER A 337 -8.28 -7.53 -6.00
CA SER A 337 -7.01 -6.85 -6.06
C SER A 337 -6.54 -6.44 -4.66
N THR A 338 -5.24 -6.33 -4.49
CA THR A 338 -4.60 -5.80 -3.29
C THR A 338 -3.63 -4.71 -3.71
N GLY A 339 -3.80 -3.52 -3.11
CA GLY A 339 -3.08 -2.29 -3.43
C GLY A 339 -1.97 -1.95 -2.45
#